data_AF-A0A955QQV4-F1
#
_entry.id   AF-A0A955QQV4-F1
#
_cell.length_a   1.000
_cell.length_b   1.000
_cell.length_c   1.000
_cell.angle_alpha   90.00
_cell.angle_beta   90.00
_cell.angle_gamma   90.00
#
_symmetry.space_group_name_H-M   'P 1'
#
loop_
_entity.id
_entity.type
_entity.pdbx_description
1 polymer ?
#
loop_
_entity_poly.entity_id
_entity_poly.type
_entity_poly.pdbx_seq_one_letter_code
_entity_poly.pdbx_strand_id
1 'polypeptide(L)'
;MSPIPYPPTRRKKGLTKKLVLSMLLVGILPLVIGLFLAFYQGTQEIQEVNGASFETLATETARKLDLVVSEEMFRTSLLATDVTIIAKLENLRDSLNELSPETRNQLLTHEQTAWETKDPILQKNVLDGPIAQILQRHMGGTFIDPGHPVPVITRSATRGMYITDRSGRVVASLDAAVSYLHQETVWWKG
;
A
#
# COMPACT_ATOMS: atom_id res chain seq x y z
N MET A 1 33.55 102.32 -17.97
CA MET A 1 33.99 101.80 -16.66
C MET A 1 33.14 100.57 -16.37
N SER A 2 33.66 99.36 -16.63
CA SER A 2 32.88 98.11 -16.57
C SER A 2 33.23 97.31 -15.30
N PRO A 3 32.27 96.69 -14.59
CA PRO A 3 32.56 95.91 -13.40
C PRO A 3 33.05 94.49 -13.76
N ILE A 4 33.97 93.96 -12.96
CA ILE A 4 34.57 92.63 -13.09
C ILE A 4 33.62 91.59 -12.46
N PRO A 5 33.30 90.46 -13.14
CA PRO A 5 32.50 89.40 -12.55
C PRO A 5 33.36 88.44 -11.71
N TYR A 6 32.90 88.10 -10.50
CA TYR A 6 33.49 87.04 -9.68
C TYR A 6 33.10 85.64 -10.19
N PRO A 7 34.01 84.64 -10.15
CA PRO A 7 33.71 83.30 -10.65
C PRO A 7 32.82 82.51 -9.68
N PRO A 8 31.93 81.63 -10.18
CA PRO A 8 31.07 80.82 -9.32
C PRO A 8 31.87 79.69 -8.66
N THR A 9 31.73 79.56 -7.34
CA THR A 9 32.31 78.45 -6.57
C THR A 9 31.58 77.14 -6.91
N ARG A 10 32.22 76.29 -7.74
CA ARG A 10 31.74 74.92 -7.99
C ARG A 10 31.84 74.09 -6.70
N ARG A 11 30.73 73.99 -5.96
CA ARG A 11 30.58 73.03 -4.86
C ARG A 11 30.88 71.62 -5.35
N LYS A 12 31.86 70.95 -4.71
CA LYS A 12 32.32 69.58 -5.00
C LYS A 12 31.21 68.55 -4.73
N LYS A 13 30.27 68.37 -5.67
CA LYS A 13 29.18 67.37 -5.62
C LYS A 13 29.66 65.92 -5.37
N GLY A 14 30.90 65.60 -5.71
CA GLY A 14 31.47 64.28 -5.50
C GLY A 14 31.75 63.93 -4.03
N LEU A 15 32.09 64.90 -3.19
CA LEU A 15 32.46 64.64 -1.80
C LEU A 15 31.22 64.39 -0.93
N THR A 16 30.17 65.20 -1.11
CA THR A 16 28.89 65.00 -0.41
C THR A 16 28.24 63.67 -0.78
N LYS A 17 28.31 63.27 -2.07
CA LYS A 17 27.81 61.96 -2.51
C LYS A 17 28.57 60.79 -1.86
N LYS A 18 29.90 60.90 -1.71
CA LYS A 18 30.71 59.88 -1.02
C LYS A 18 30.36 59.79 0.48
N LEU A 19 30.13 60.93 1.13
CA LEU A 19 29.82 61.00 2.57
C LEU A 19 28.42 60.41 2.89
N VAL A 20 27.42 60.75 2.07
CA VAL A 20 26.08 60.15 2.19
C VAL A 20 26.10 58.66 1.87
N LEU A 21 26.88 58.24 0.87
CA LEU A 21 27.02 56.83 0.53
C LEU A 21 27.69 56.04 1.67
N SER A 22 28.70 56.60 2.35
CA SER A 22 29.31 55.93 3.52
C SER A 22 28.35 55.83 4.70
N MET A 23 27.55 56.87 4.98
CA MET A 23 26.54 56.81 6.05
C MET A 23 25.45 55.77 5.74
N LEU A 24 25.00 55.69 4.49
CA LEU A 24 24.01 54.69 4.06
C LEU A 24 24.56 53.27 4.18
N LEU A 25 25.80 53.05 3.74
CA LEU A 25 26.42 51.73 3.74
C LEU A 25 26.64 51.22 5.17
N VAL A 26 26.98 52.10 6.11
CA VAL A 26 27.08 51.77 7.55
C VAL A 26 25.74 51.30 8.12
N GLY A 27 24.60 51.79 7.61
CA GLY A 27 23.27 51.35 8.06
C GLY A 27 22.76 50.07 7.39
N ILE A 28 23.01 49.90 6.09
CA ILE A 28 22.49 48.76 5.31
C ILE A 28 23.32 47.50 5.54
N LEU A 29 24.64 47.62 5.67
CA LEU A 29 25.53 46.46 5.76
C LEU A 29 25.23 45.57 6.98
N PRO A 30 25.01 46.08 8.21
CA PRO A 30 24.65 45.27 9.37
C PRO A 30 23.29 44.60 9.23
N LEU A 31 22.33 45.27 8.58
CA LEU A 31 20.99 44.73 8.32
C LEU A 31 21.05 43.51 7.39
N VAL A 32 21.83 43.61 6.30
CA VAL A 32 22.00 42.49 5.37
C VAL A 32 22.74 41.34 6.03
N ILE A 33 23.76 41.62 6.85
CA ILE A 33 24.50 40.59 7.60
C ILE A 33 23.59 39.92 8.63
N GLY A 34 22.81 40.68 9.40
CA GLY A 34 21.86 40.16 10.37
C GLY A 34 20.77 39.31 9.70
N LEU A 35 20.27 39.74 8.55
CA LEU A 35 19.33 38.96 7.75
C LEU A 35 19.96 37.66 7.25
N PHE A 36 21.20 37.71 6.76
CA PHE A 36 21.91 36.53 6.29
C PHE A 36 22.19 35.53 7.42
N LEU A 37 22.59 36.00 8.60
CA LEU A 37 22.81 35.16 9.78
C LEU A 37 21.50 34.57 10.31
N ALA A 38 20.43 35.35 10.38
CA ALA A 38 19.10 34.87 10.75
C ALA A 38 18.58 33.82 9.75
N PHE A 39 18.84 34.02 8.46
CA PHE A 39 18.49 33.05 7.42
C PHE A 39 19.36 31.79 7.52
N TYR A 40 20.65 31.93 7.83
CA TYR A 40 21.56 30.79 8.00
C TYR A 40 21.18 29.94 9.23
N GLN A 41 20.86 30.58 10.37
CA GLN A 41 20.35 29.90 11.56
C GLN A 41 18.97 29.28 11.30
N GLY A 42 18.05 30.01 10.67
CA GLY A 42 16.72 29.51 10.32
C GLY A 42 16.74 28.39 9.27
N THR A 43 17.76 28.30 8.42
CA THR A 43 17.88 27.22 7.41
C THR A 43 18.51 25.95 8.00
N GLN A 44 19.44 26.08 8.96
CA GLN A 44 19.97 24.93 9.72
C GLN A 44 18.88 24.29 10.59
N GLU A 45 18.03 25.10 11.21
CA GLU A 45 16.85 24.64 11.96
C GLU A 45 15.72 24.07 11.08
N ILE A 46 15.81 24.17 9.74
CA ILE A 46 14.83 23.57 8.81
C ILE A 46 15.40 22.36 8.07
N GLN A 47 16.74 22.20 7.97
CA GLN A 47 17.36 21.04 7.34
C GLN A 47 17.46 19.79 8.23
N GLU A 48 17.53 19.92 9.56
CA GLU A 48 17.43 18.76 10.47
C GLU A 48 15.99 18.25 10.64
N VAL A 49 14.99 19.12 10.42
CA VAL A 49 13.58 18.80 10.72
C VAL A 49 12.93 18.01 9.60
N ASN A 50 13.41 18.10 8.34
CA ASN A 50 12.90 17.25 7.26
C ASN A 50 13.41 15.81 7.35
N GLY A 51 14.69 15.59 7.64
CA GLY A 51 15.25 14.23 7.78
C GLY A 51 14.64 13.45 8.93
N ALA A 52 14.64 14.04 10.14
CA ALA A 52 14.07 13.42 11.33
C ALA A 52 12.55 13.25 11.25
N SER A 53 11.82 14.17 10.60
CA SER A 53 10.37 14.01 10.41
C SER A 53 10.03 12.93 9.39
N PHE A 54 10.79 12.79 8.29
CA PHE A 54 10.57 11.69 7.35
C PHE A 54 11.00 10.34 7.91
N GLU A 55 12.08 10.29 8.69
CA GLU A 55 12.47 9.09 9.44
C GLU A 55 11.38 8.71 10.44
N THR A 56 10.89 9.65 11.25
CA THR A 56 9.80 9.43 12.20
C THR A 56 8.53 8.98 11.48
N LEU A 57 8.17 9.63 10.37
CA LEU A 57 6.98 9.28 9.58
C LEU A 57 7.15 7.92 8.90
N ALA A 58 8.35 7.58 8.42
CA ALA A 58 8.65 6.29 7.81
C ALA A 58 8.68 5.17 8.86
N THR A 59 9.26 5.39 10.04
CA THR A 59 9.26 4.44 11.16
C THR A 59 7.84 4.22 11.68
N GLU A 60 7.04 5.28 11.81
CA GLU A 60 5.65 5.19 12.23
C GLU A 60 4.78 4.50 11.17
N THR A 61 5.03 4.78 9.89
CA THR A 61 4.36 4.10 8.77
C THR A 61 4.77 2.62 8.70
N ALA A 62 6.05 2.30 8.87
CA ALA A 62 6.56 0.94 8.90
C ALA A 62 5.97 0.16 10.08
N ARG A 63 5.87 0.77 11.26
CA ARG A 63 5.24 0.14 12.44
C ARG A 63 3.76 -0.10 12.24
N LYS A 64 3.03 0.86 11.65
CA LYS A 64 1.62 0.68 11.27
C LYS A 64 1.44 -0.40 10.21
N LEU A 65 2.33 -0.45 9.21
CA LEU A 65 2.33 -1.51 8.20
C LEU A 65 2.63 -2.87 8.82
N ASP A 66 3.61 -2.97 9.71
CA ASP A 66 3.96 -4.21 10.41
C ASP A 66 2.80 -4.74 11.26
N LEU A 67 2.10 -3.84 11.96
CA LEU A 67 0.87 -4.16 12.70
C LEU A 67 -0.26 -4.63 11.76
N VAL A 68 -0.53 -3.89 10.68
CA VAL A 68 -1.59 -4.23 9.70
C VAL A 68 -1.29 -5.54 8.99
N VAL A 69 -0.03 -5.80 8.62
CA VAL A 69 0.40 -7.02 7.94
C VAL A 69 0.39 -8.21 8.90
N SER A 70 0.87 -8.05 10.14
CA SER A 70 0.81 -9.10 11.16
C SER A 70 -0.63 -9.47 11.51
N GLU A 71 -1.55 -8.50 11.52
CA GLU A 71 -2.97 -8.74 11.69
C GLU A 71 -3.59 -9.49 10.48
N GLU A 72 -3.21 -9.12 9.25
CA GLU A 72 -3.66 -9.83 8.04
C GLU A 72 -3.14 -11.27 7.98
N MET A 73 -1.90 -11.49 8.45
CA MET A 73 -1.33 -12.84 8.62
C MET A 73 -2.10 -13.65 9.66
N PHE A 74 -2.47 -13.03 10.78
CA PHE A 74 -3.29 -13.66 11.82
C PHE A 74 -4.72 -13.98 11.33
N ARG A 75 -5.30 -13.11 10.51
CA ARG A 75 -6.65 -13.30 9.92
C ARG A 75 -6.67 -14.36 8.81
N THR A 76 -5.62 -14.45 7.99
CA THR A 76 -5.43 -15.56 7.05
C THR A 76 -5.22 -16.87 7.79
N SER A 77 -4.52 -16.84 8.94
CA SER A 77 -4.39 -17.99 9.85
C SER A 77 -5.74 -18.44 10.43
N LEU A 78 -6.67 -17.50 10.67
CA LEU A 78 -8.02 -17.80 11.15
C LEU A 78 -8.87 -18.55 10.11
N LEU A 79 -8.70 -18.27 8.81
CA LEU A 79 -9.33 -19.06 7.74
C LEU A 79 -8.70 -20.45 7.60
N ALA A 80 -7.38 -20.57 7.75
CA ALA A 80 -6.68 -21.85 7.72
C ALA A 80 -6.95 -22.73 8.96
N THR A 81 -7.46 -22.14 10.04
CA THR A 81 -7.81 -22.83 11.30
C THR A 81 -9.31 -22.98 11.52
N ASP A 82 -10.16 -22.54 10.57
CA ASP A 82 -11.60 -22.73 10.65
C ASP A 82 -11.94 -24.24 10.61
N VAL A 83 -12.42 -24.74 11.75
CA VAL A 83 -12.77 -26.16 11.95
C VAL A 83 -13.80 -26.64 10.92
N THR A 84 -14.67 -25.77 10.42
CA THR A 84 -15.67 -26.08 9.40
C THR A 84 -15.02 -26.31 8.04
N ILE A 85 -14.05 -25.45 7.68
CA ILE A 85 -13.30 -25.59 6.43
C ILE A 85 -12.45 -26.87 6.49
N ILE A 86 -11.72 -27.08 7.59
CA ILE A 86 -10.89 -28.26 7.81
C ILE A 86 -11.75 -29.53 7.71
N ALA A 87 -12.81 -29.64 8.51
CA ALA A 87 -13.67 -30.82 8.52
C ALA A 87 -14.30 -31.10 7.14
N LYS A 88 -14.70 -30.06 6.40
CA LYS A 88 -15.27 -30.24 5.05
C LYS A 88 -14.22 -30.72 4.06
N LEU A 89 -13.00 -30.18 4.11
CA LEU A 89 -11.88 -30.62 3.26
C LEU A 89 -11.42 -32.03 3.62
N GLU A 90 -11.44 -32.41 4.90
CA GLU A 90 -11.13 -33.77 5.36
C GLU A 90 -12.17 -34.78 4.85
N ASN A 91 -13.46 -34.48 4.98
CA ASN A 91 -14.51 -35.33 4.42
C ASN A 91 -14.36 -35.51 2.91
N LEU A 92 -14.08 -34.42 2.18
CA LEU A 92 -13.85 -34.47 0.73
C LEU A 92 -12.60 -35.30 0.37
N ARG A 93 -11.52 -35.14 1.13
CA ARG A 93 -10.30 -35.94 0.98
C ARG A 93 -10.59 -37.41 1.20
N ASP A 94 -11.30 -37.75 2.27
CA ASP A 94 -11.56 -39.13 2.65
C ASP A 94 -12.42 -39.83 1.60
N SER A 95 -13.48 -39.16 1.09
CA SER A 95 -14.27 -39.67 -0.04
C SER A 95 -13.45 -39.87 -1.32
N LEU A 96 -12.47 -39.00 -1.61
CA LEU A 96 -11.60 -39.18 -2.78
C LEU A 96 -10.54 -40.26 -2.58
N ASN A 97 -10.09 -40.50 -1.34
CA ASN A 97 -9.10 -41.51 -1.00
C ASN A 97 -9.68 -42.93 -1.07
N GLU A 98 -10.99 -43.08 -0.86
CA GLU A 98 -11.72 -44.34 -1.05
C GLU A 98 -11.78 -44.80 -2.53
N LEU A 99 -11.60 -43.86 -3.46
CA LEU A 99 -11.61 -44.15 -4.90
C LEU A 99 -10.25 -44.70 -5.37
N SER A 100 -10.28 -45.58 -6.39
CA SER A 100 -9.04 -45.96 -7.07
C SER A 100 -8.43 -44.74 -7.79
N PRO A 101 -7.11 -44.72 -8.00
CA PRO A 101 -6.44 -43.63 -8.71
C PRO A 101 -7.04 -43.33 -10.09
N GLU A 102 -7.45 -44.36 -10.82
CA GLU A 102 -8.04 -44.25 -12.15
C GLU A 102 -9.41 -43.59 -12.09
N THR A 103 -10.28 -44.05 -11.18
CA THR A 103 -11.62 -43.48 -10.97
C THR A 103 -11.52 -42.03 -10.48
N ARG A 104 -10.56 -41.73 -9.61
CA ARG A 104 -10.29 -40.36 -9.15
C ARG A 104 -9.91 -39.46 -10.33
N ASN A 105 -8.99 -39.88 -11.18
CA ASN A 105 -8.56 -39.07 -12.33
C ASN A 105 -9.69 -38.85 -13.35
N GLN A 106 -10.53 -39.87 -13.58
CA GLN A 106 -11.71 -39.74 -14.41
C GLN A 106 -12.71 -38.73 -13.84
N LEU A 107 -12.97 -38.79 -12.53
CA LEU A 107 -13.83 -37.84 -11.84
C LEU A 107 -13.29 -36.41 -11.95
N LEU A 108 -12.00 -36.19 -11.69
CA LEU A 108 -11.37 -34.86 -11.79
C LEU A 108 -11.44 -34.32 -13.22
N THR A 109 -11.23 -35.17 -14.23
CA THR A 109 -11.34 -34.77 -15.64
C THR A 109 -12.77 -34.38 -16.00
N HIS A 110 -13.75 -35.17 -15.53
CA HIS A 110 -15.16 -34.87 -15.73
C HIS A 110 -15.57 -33.54 -15.06
N GLU A 111 -15.17 -33.32 -13.79
CA GLU A 111 -15.43 -32.07 -13.07
C GLU A 111 -14.75 -30.86 -13.75
N GLN A 112 -13.53 -31.02 -14.25
CA GLN A 112 -12.83 -29.98 -15.04
C GLN A 112 -13.63 -29.62 -16.30
N THR A 113 -14.08 -30.60 -17.08
CA THR A 113 -14.90 -30.33 -18.27
C THR A 113 -16.24 -29.69 -17.91
N ALA A 114 -16.87 -30.14 -16.82
CA ALA A 114 -18.11 -29.53 -16.32
C ALA A 114 -17.89 -28.06 -15.90
N TRP A 115 -16.73 -27.74 -15.31
CA TRP A 115 -16.37 -26.35 -14.97
C TRP A 115 -16.20 -25.48 -16.21
N GLU A 116 -15.46 -25.96 -17.21
CA GLU A 116 -15.21 -25.26 -18.47
C GLU A 116 -16.48 -25.02 -19.28
N THR A 117 -17.41 -25.98 -19.23
CA THR A 117 -18.73 -25.88 -19.87
C THR A 117 -19.74 -25.10 -19.03
N LYS A 118 -19.33 -24.57 -17.86
CA LYS A 118 -20.16 -23.78 -16.94
C LYS A 118 -21.39 -24.54 -16.44
N ASP A 119 -21.20 -25.81 -16.09
CA ASP A 119 -22.26 -26.63 -15.51
C ASP A 119 -22.87 -25.93 -14.28
N PRO A 120 -24.20 -25.72 -14.27
CA PRO A 120 -24.85 -24.89 -13.25
C PRO A 120 -24.83 -25.53 -11.86
N ILE A 121 -24.77 -26.86 -11.77
CA ILE A 121 -24.74 -27.56 -10.49
C ILE A 121 -23.35 -27.41 -9.88
N LEU A 122 -22.30 -27.66 -10.66
CA LEU A 122 -20.92 -27.53 -10.21
C LEU A 122 -20.60 -26.07 -9.86
N GLN A 123 -20.97 -25.11 -10.70
CA GLN A 123 -20.74 -23.69 -10.42
C GLN A 123 -21.42 -23.23 -9.14
N LYS A 124 -22.69 -23.61 -8.94
CA LYS A 124 -23.41 -23.28 -7.71
C LYS A 124 -22.71 -23.87 -6.48
N ASN A 125 -22.24 -25.12 -6.55
CA ASN A 125 -21.57 -25.76 -5.43
C ASN A 125 -20.22 -25.09 -5.09
N VAL A 126 -19.46 -24.65 -6.10
CA VAL A 126 -18.14 -24.04 -5.90
C VAL A 126 -18.23 -22.55 -5.56
N LEU A 127 -19.18 -21.81 -6.13
CA LEU A 127 -19.30 -20.36 -5.98
C LEU A 127 -20.22 -19.93 -4.83
N ASP A 128 -21.26 -20.72 -4.55
CA ASP A 128 -22.27 -20.42 -3.53
C ASP A 128 -22.32 -21.47 -2.41
N GLY A 129 -21.41 -22.45 -2.44
CA GLY A 129 -21.30 -23.50 -1.44
C GLY A 129 -20.90 -22.97 -0.06
N PRO A 130 -20.99 -23.81 0.99
CA PRO A 130 -20.74 -23.38 2.38
C PRO A 130 -19.36 -22.74 2.58
N ILE A 131 -18.31 -23.28 1.95
CA ILE A 131 -16.95 -22.73 2.03
C ILE A 131 -16.89 -21.39 1.27
N ALA A 132 -17.52 -21.28 0.10
CA ALA A 132 -17.56 -20.04 -0.65
C ALA A 132 -18.30 -18.93 0.11
N GLN A 133 -19.36 -19.26 0.86
CA GLN A 133 -20.04 -18.31 1.74
C GLN A 133 -19.13 -17.82 2.90
N ILE A 134 -18.25 -18.68 3.42
CA ILE A 134 -17.23 -18.27 4.40
C ILE A 134 -16.24 -17.30 3.76
N LEU A 135 -15.76 -17.61 2.54
CA LEU A 135 -14.89 -16.72 1.76
C LEU A 135 -15.58 -15.36 1.50
N GLN A 136 -16.86 -15.37 1.10
CA GLN A 136 -17.65 -14.17 0.83
C GLN A 136 -17.83 -13.33 2.10
N ARG A 137 -18.11 -13.97 3.25
CA ARG A 137 -18.23 -13.29 4.54
C ARG A 137 -16.92 -12.60 4.95
N HIS A 138 -15.80 -13.25 4.64
CA HIS A 138 -14.47 -12.75 4.94
C HIS A 138 -14.11 -11.54 4.05
N MET A 139 -14.32 -11.66 2.73
CA MET A 139 -14.07 -10.58 1.77
C MET A 139 -15.07 -9.42 1.85
N GLY A 140 -16.34 -9.72 2.13
CA GLY A 140 -17.43 -8.74 2.24
C GLY A 140 -17.31 -7.85 3.48
N GLY A 141 -16.53 -8.27 4.48
CA GLY A 141 -16.29 -7.49 5.69
C GLY A 141 -17.45 -7.51 6.69
N THR A 142 -18.35 -8.47 6.62
CA THR A 142 -19.36 -8.72 7.67
C THR A 142 -18.76 -9.26 8.97
N PHE A 143 -17.48 -9.65 8.94
CA PHE A 143 -16.65 -9.81 10.13
C PHE A 143 -15.96 -8.47 10.46
N ILE A 144 -16.76 -7.50 10.92
CA ILE A 144 -16.23 -6.32 11.62
C ILE A 144 -15.98 -6.78 13.05
N ASP A 145 -14.72 -7.04 13.38
CA ASP A 145 -14.32 -6.92 14.78
C ASP A 145 -14.42 -5.41 15.11
N PRO A 146 -15.22 -4.97 16.09
CA PRO A 146 -15.44 -3.55 16.38
C PRO A 146 -14.15 -2.76 16.65
N GLY A 147 -13.01 -3.43 16.87
CA GLY A 147 -11.70 -2.83 17.04
C GLY A 147 -10.90 -2.60 15.75
N HIS A 148 -11.12 -3.36 14.67
CA HIS A 148 -10.19 -3.42 13.53
C HIS A 148 -10.90 -3.54 12.17
N PRO A 149 -11.19 -2.41 11.50
CA PRO A 149 -11.76 -2.41 10.16
C PRO A 149 -10.70 -2.79 9.12
N VAL A 150 -10.97 -3.83 8.32
CA VAL A 150 -10.15 -4.19 7.15
C VAL A 150 -10.11 -3.01 6.17
N PRO A 151 -8.92 -2.49 5.79
CA PRO A 151 -8.81 -1.36 4.88
C PRO A 151 -9.45 -1.66 3.52
N VAL A 152 -10.21 -0.71 2.97
CA VAL A 152 -10.92 -0.86 1.68
C VAL A 152 -9.96 -1.10 0.50
N ILE A 153 -8.71 -0.65 0.61
CA ILE A 153 -7.68 -0.67 -0.44
C ILE A 153 -7.17 -2.08 -0.78
N THR A 154 -7.19 -3.03 0.16
CA THR A 154 -6.79 -4.43 -0.10
C THR A 154 -7.85 -5.19 -0.91
N ARG A 155 -9.12 -4.77 -0.83
CA ARG A 155 -10.23 -5.40 -1.57
C ARG A 155 -10.13 -5.20 -3.09
N SER A 156 -9.58 -4.07 -3.54
CA SER A 156 -9.43 -3.77 -4.97
C SER A 156 -8.23 -4.45 -5.65
N ALA A 157 -7.28 -4.99 -4.88
CA ALA A 157 -6.08 -5.65 -5.41
C ALA A 157 -6.24 -7.17 -5.55
N THR A 158 -7.14 -7.78 -4.77
CA THR A 158 -7.40 -9.22 -4.81
C THR A 158 -8.17 -9.58 -6.09
N ARG A 159 -7.46 -10.15 -7.07
CA ARG A 159 -8.06 -10.56 -8.36
C ARG A 159 -8.90 -11.83 -8.30
N GLY A 160 -8.76 -12.64 -7.26
CA GLY A 160 -9.53 -13.86 -7.05
C GLY A 160 -9.13 -14.55 -5.75
N MET A 161 -10.11 -15.12 -5.05
CA MET A 161 -9.91 -15.88 -3.82
C MET A 161 -10.62 -17.23 -3.95
N TYR A 162 -9.87 -18.31 -3.75
CA TYR A 162 -10.38 -19.67 -3.89
C TYR A 162 -9.59 -20.62 -2.98
N ILE A 163 -10.17 -21.79 -2.73
CA ILE A 163 -9.58 -22.87 -1.94
C ILE A 163 -9.50 -24.11 -2.81
N THR A 164 -8.34 -24.76 -2.78
CA THR A 164 -8.10 -26.06 -3.40
C THR A 164 -7.96 -27.17 -2.35
N ASP A 165 -8.22 -28.40 -2.75
CA ASP A 165 -7.83 -29.58 -1.98
C ASP A 165 -6.38 -30.00 -2.27
N ARG A 166 -5.91 -31.08 -1.63
CA ARG A 166 -4.53 -31.61 -1.80
C ARG A 166 -4.21 -32.09 -3.22
N SER A 167 -5.21 -32.32 -4.05
CA SER A 167 -5.04 -32.68 -5.46
C SER A 167 -5.05 -31.45 -6.37
N GLY A 168 -5.13 -30.24 -5.82
CA GLY A 168 -5.16 -29.00 -6.59
C GLY A 168 -6.52 -28.73 -7.24
N ARG A 169 -7.57 -29.45 -6.85
CA ARG A 169 -8.94 -29.22 -7.33
C ARG A 169 -9.57 -28.08 -6.55
N VAL A 170 -10.20 -27.13 -7.25
CA VAL A 170 -10.95 -26.03 -6.63
C VAL A 170 -12.21 -26.57 -5.94
N VAL A 171 -12.31 -26.33 -4.64
CA VAL A 171 -13.46 -26.73 -3.80
C VAL A 171 -14.40 -25.55 -3.55
N ALA A 172 -13.86 -24.33 -3.52
CA ALA A 172 -14.64 -23.11 -3.38
C ALA A 172 -13.93 -21.93 -4.05
N SER A 173 -14.68 -21.03 -4.66
CA SER A 173 -14.14 -19.83 -5.27
C SER A 173 -15.10 -18.64 -5.15
N LEU A 174 -14.55 -17.43 -5.08
CA LEU A 174 -15.30 -16.19 -5.26
C LEU A 174 -15.34 -15.72 -6.71
N ASP A 175 -14.56 -16.36 -7.58
CA ASP A 175 -14.44 -16.02 -9.00
C ASP A 175 -14.62 -17.26 -9.87
N ALA A 176 -15.50 -17.17 -10.86
CA ALA A 176 -15.74 -18.22 -11.84
C ALA A 176 -14.62 -18.30 -12.92
N ALA A 177 -13.77 -17.28 -13.03
CA ALA A 177 -12.70 -17.24 -14.02
C ALA A 177 -11.45 -18.06 -13.63
N VAL A 178 -11.43 -18.66 -12.43
CA VAL A 178 -10.32 -19.52 -12.00
C VAL A 178 -10.29 -20.84 -12.77
N SER A 179 -9.09 -21.35 -13.05
CA SER A 179 -8.92 -22.73 -13.55
C SER A 179 -9.34 -23.73 -12.48
N TYR A 180 -9.97 -24.83 -12.85
CA TYR A 180 -10.53 -25.76 -11.87
C TYR A 180 -9.50 -26.73 -11.26
N LEU A 181 -8.50 -27.16 -12.04
CA LEU A 181 -7.39 -27.98 -11.58
C LEU A 181 -6.06 -27.22 -11.65
N HIS A 182 -5.32 -27.25 -10.54
CA HIS A 182 -4.03 -26.57 -10.39
C HIS A 182 -2.85 -27.52 -10.19
N GLN A 183 -3.08 -28.84 -10.20
CA GLN A 183 -2.05 -29.86 -9.93
C GLN A 183 -0.77 -29.71 -10.78
N GLU A 184 -0.91 -29.22 -12.02
CA GLU A 184 0.20 -29.04 -12.95
C GLU A 184 0.88 -27.66 -12.87
N THR A 185 0.31 -26.71 -12.11
CA THR A 185 0.81 -25.34 -12.03
C THR A 185 2.08 -25.26 -11.19
N VAL A 186 3.00 -24.37 -11.58
CA VAL A 186 4.33 -24.24 -10.96
C VAL A 186 4.23 -23.89 -9.47
N TRP A 187 3.35 -22.94 -9.12
CA TRP A 187 3.16 -22.51 -7.73
C TRP A 187 2.53 -23.58 -6.83
N TRP A 188 1.85 -24.58 -7.42
CA TRP A 188 1.26 -25.69 -6.68
C TRP A 188 2.28 -26.80 -6.39
N LYS A 189 3.26 -27.00 -7.27
CA LYS A 189 4.30 -28.04 -7.14
C LYS A 189 5.44 -27.66 -6.18
N GLY A 190 5.60 -26.37 -5.89
CA GLY A 190 6.67 -25.83 -5.04
C GLY A 190 7.88 -25.35 -5.84
#